data_AF-A0A966BY10-F1
#
_entry.id   AF-A0A966BY10-F1
#
_cell.length_a   1.000
_cell.length_b   1.000
_cell.length_c   1.000
_cell.angle_alpha   90.00
_cell.angle_beta   90.00
_cell.angle_gamma   90.00
#
_symmetry.space_group_name_H-M   'P 1'
#
loop_
_entity.id
_entity.type
_entity.pdbx_description
1 polymer ?
#
loop_
_entity_poly.entity_id
_entity_poly.type
_entity_poly.pdbx_seq_one_letter_code
_entity_poly.pdbx_strand_id
1 'polypeptide(L)'
;MHELNYKDEIEALQEESDFEAKGDAKYLDHEDDEARLQWAFYRPSGSHAKQVADRDVLVSIMAFNHSRLTSLERFDLLNPEVINNAALRVKIRNRSRMLFRAMVDDNFEELVLVLEKYPMFLDLAYDQMINGRIWNENYANPVAASKFLELSQTILDEKLEEGVKRRLQPLKGFSQDEAKEYLALLTNQVQNLHKIIKVHYAEAFELWLQHIQMHPLQKILWQKHINLLKENR
;
A
#
# COMPACT_ATOMS: atom_id res chain seq x y z
N MET A 1 -3.49 -0.90 -47.34
CA MET A 1 -3.67 -0.66 -45.89
C MET A 1 -2.28 -0.82 -45.30
N HIS A 2 -1.57 0.29 -45.05
CA HIS A 2 -0.27 0.19 -44.38
C HIS A 2 -0.54 -0.30 -42.96
N GLU A 3 -0.02 -1.46 -42.59
CA GLU A 3 0.11 -1.79 -41.17
C GLU A 3 0.96 -0.67 -40.55
N LEU A 4 0.33 0.15 -39.72
CA LEU A 4 1.01 1.20 -38.96
C LEU A 4 1.90 0.49 -37.94
N ASN A 5 3.20 0.42 -38.22
CA ASN A 5 4.15 -0.17 -37.30
C ASN A 5 4.64 0.89 -36.30
N TYR A 6 3.74 1.29 -35.39
CA TYR A 6 4.04 2.30 -34.35
C TYR A 6 5.26 1.92 -33.50
N LYS A 7 5.51 0.62 -33.31
CA LYS A 7 6.70 0.14 -32.62
C LYS A 7 7.98 0.56 -33.35
N ASP A 8 8.11 0.29 -34.65
CA ASP A 8 9.29 0.69 -35.42
C ASP A 8 9.48 2.21 -35.40
N GLU A 9 8.38 2.97 -35.47
CA GLU A 9 8.43 4.43 -35.37
C GLU A 9 8.91 4.90 -33.99
N ILE A 10 8.44 4.28 -32.90
CA ILE A 10 8.88 4.60 -31.54
C ILE A 10 10.35 4.21 -31.33
N GLU A 11 10.78 3.04 -31.84
CA GLU A 11 12.17 2.59 -31.75
C GLU A 11 13.11 3.54 -32.51
N ALA A 12 12.73 4.02 -33.69
CA ALA A 12 13.50 5.02 -34.41
C ALA A 12 13.64 6.35 -33.65
N LEU A 13 12.63 6.73 -32.87
CA LEU A 13 12.63 7.96 -32.05
C LEU A 13 13.53 7.85 -30.80
N GLN A 14 13.88 6.64 -30.34
CA GLN A 14 14.64 6.44 -29.08
C GLN A 14 16.04 7.04 -29.09
N GLU A 15 16.64 7.19 -30.27
CA GLU A 15 17.98 7.76 -30.46
C GLU A 15 17.99 9.30 -30.32
N GLU A 16 16.81 9.93 -30.20
CA GLU A 16 16.67 11.37 -30.10
C GLU A 16 16.78 11.86 -28.64
N SER A 17 17.48 12.97 -28.42
CA SER A 17 17.73 13.51 -27.08
C SER A 17 16.47 14.03 -26.36
N ASP A 18 15.40 14.30 -27.11
CA ASP A 18 14.09 14.74 -26.65
C ASP A 18 12.99 13.68 -26.90
N PHE A 19 13.37 12.40 -26.97
CA PHE A 19 12.51 11.25 -27.24
C PHE A 19 11.16 11.28 -26.52
N GLU A 20 11.16 11.48 -25.19
CA GLU A 20 9.92 11.48 -24.40
C GLU A 20 9.00 12.65 -24.78
N ALA A 21 9.53 13.86 -24.96
CA ALA A 21 8.73 15.03 -25.30
C ALA A 21 8.12 14.91 -26.70
N LYS A 22 8.87 14.38 -27.67
CA LYS A 22 8.38 14.10 -29.03
C LYS A 22 7.34 12.99 -29.05
N GLY A 23 7.60 11.91 -28.31
CA GLY A 23 6.64 10.82 -28.18
C GLY A 23 5.35 11.27 -27.48
N ASP A 24 5.43 12.08 -26.43
CA ASP A 24 4.25 12.65 -25.77
C ASP A 24 3.46 13.55 -26.73
N ALA A 25 4.14 14.44 -27.47
CA ALA A 25 3.46 15.29 -28.45
C ALA A 25 2.78 14.51 -29.59
N LYS A 26 3.36 13.36 -29.99
CA LYS A 26 2.88 12.56 -31.12
C LYS A 26 1.82 11.54 -30.73
N TYR A 27 1.99 10.87 -29.59
CA TYR A 27 1.24 9.66 -29.26
C TYR A 27 0.31 9.80 -28.05
N LEU A 28 0.47 10.80 -27.19
CA LEU A 28 -0.28 10.85 -25.93
C LEU A 28 -1.79 11.03 -26.13
N ASP A 29 -2.17 11.92 -27.05
CA ASP A 29 -3.57 12.24 -27.38
C ASP A 29 -3.95 11.75 -28.80
N HIS A 30 -3.21 10.76 -29.33
CA HIS A 30 -3.42 10.23 -30.69
C HIS A 30 -4.80 9.58 -30.85
N GLU A 31 -5.43 9.65 -32.02
CA GLU A 31 -6.78 9.11 -32.24
C GLU A 31 -6.83 7.57 -32.17
N ASP A 32 -5.86 6.90 -32.80
CA ASP A 32 -5.65 5.45 -32.74
C ASP A 32 -5.20 5.02 -31.34
N ASP A 33 -5.93 4.06 -30.75
CA ASP A 33 -5.66 3.46 -29.44
C ASP A 33 -4.39 2.61 -29.44
N GLU A 34 -4.05 1.94 -30.53
CA GLU A 34 -2.81 1.16 -30.64
C GLU A 34 -1.58 2.08 -30.50
N ALA A 35 -1.62 3.28 -31.10
CA ALA A 35 -0.55 4.26 -30.95
C ALA A 35 -0.36 4.69 -29.48
N ARG A 36 -1.48 4.98 -28.78
CA ARG A 36 -1.45 5.35 -27.35
C ARG A 36 -0.99 4.19 -26.47
N LEU A 37 -1.39 2.96 -26.80
CA LEU A 37 -1.02 1.73 -26.11
C LEU A 37 0.48 1.47 -26.21
N GLN A 38 1.03 1.53 -27.43
CA GLN A 38 2.47 1.37 -27.66
C GLN A 38 3.24 2.45 -26.90
N TRP A 39 2.81 3.71 -26.98
CA TRP A 39 3.47 4.76 -26.22
C TRP A 39 3.42 4.56 -24.71
N ALA A 40 2.29 4.08 -24.16
CA ALA A 40 2.17 3.79 -22.73
C ALA A 40 3.22 2.76 -22.26
N PHE A 41 3.58 1.81 -23.11
CA PHE A 41 4.61 0.81 -22.82
C PHE A 41 6.03 1.35 -22.95
N TYR A 42 6.32 2.10 -24.01
CA TYR A 42 7.68 2.56 -24.35
C TYR A 42 8.10 3.87 -23.67
N ARG A 43 7.18 4.63 -23.07
CA ARG A 43 7.47 5.92 -22.43
C ARG A 43 8.54 5.79 -21.31
N PRO A 44 9.70 6.48 -21.40
CA PRO A 44 10.84 6.26 -20.50
C PRO A 44 10.54 6.50 -19.01
N SER A 45 9.81 7.56 -18.69
CA SER A 45 9.44 7.90 -17.30
C SER A 45 8.24 7.08 -16.78
N GLY A 46 7.83 6.05 -17.52
CA GLY A 46 6.60 5.30 -17.29
C GLY A 46 5.39 6.00 -17.89
N SER A 47 4.29 5.28 -17.97
CA SER A 47 3.05 5.75 -18.60
C SER A 47 2.48 6.98 -17.90
N HIS A 48 2.01 7.92 -18.73
CA HIS A 48 1.49 9.21 -18.29
C HIS A 48 0.10 9.07 -17.63
N ALA A 49 -0.26 9.98 -16.71
CA ALA A 49 -1.55 9.97 -16.01
C ALA A 49 -2.76 9.91 -16.96
N LYS A 50 -2.72 10.68 -18.05
CA LYS A 50 -3.73 10.63 -19.12
C LYS A 50 -3.94 9.23 -19.72
N GLN A 51 -2.87 8.44 -19.85
CA GLN A 51 -2.96 7.08 -20.40
C GLN A 51 -3.51 6.09 -19.37
N VAL A 52 -3.22 6.29 -18.08
CA VAL A 52 -3.85 5.50 -17.00
C VAL A 52 -5.36 5.76 -16.99
N ALA A 53 -5.76 7.00 -17.21
CA ALA A 53 -7.15 7.43 -17.36
C ALA A 53 -7.71 7.30 -18.79
N ASP A 54 -7.08 6.52 -19.66
CA ASP A 54 -7.53 6.41 -21.05
C ASP A 54 -8.94 5.80 -21.13
N ARG A 55 -9.71 6.31 -22.09
CA ARG A 55 -11.05 5.81 -22.41
C ARG A 55 -11.01 4.38 -22.93
N ASP A 56 -9.94 4.00 -23.63
CA ASP A 56 -9.72 2.64 -24.05
C ASP A 56 -9.20 1.79 -22.88
N VAL A 57 -9.82 0.63 -22.68
CA VAL A 57 -9.57 -0.26 -21.56
C VAL A 57 -8.17 -0.88 -21.64
N LEU A 58 -7.69 -1.24 -22.84
CA LEU A 58 -6.39 -1.87 -23.01
C LEU A 58 -5.25 -0.87 -22.83
N VAL A 59 -5.41 0.36 -23.33
CA VAL A 59 -4.47 1.46 -23.08
C VAL A 59 -4.36 1.73 -21.57
N SER A 60 -5.50 1.85 -20.88
CA SER A 60 -5.54 2.07 -19.42
C SER A 60 -4.85 0.95 -18.63
N ILE A 61 -5.10 -0.31 -18.99
CA ILE A 61 -4.44 -1.49 -18.37
C ILE A 61 -2.93 -1.47 -18.62
N MET A 62 -2.50 -1.20 -19.86
CA MET A 62 -1.08 -1.10 -20.20
C MET A 62 -0.42 0.00 -19.37
N ALA A 63 -1.05 1.18 -19.34
CA ALA A 63 -0.55 2.33 -18.62
C ALA A 63 -0.45 2.08 -17.12
N PHE A 64 -1.46 1.47 -16.49
CA PHE A 64 -1.43 1.11 -15.07
C PHE A 64 -0.22 0.22 -14.74
N ASN A 65 0.05 -0.77 -15.60
CA ASN A 65 1.12 -1.74 -15.44
C ASN A 65 2.53 -1.14 -15.60
N HIS A 66 2.67 -0.06 -16.37
CA HIS A 66 3.95 0.55 -16.75
C HIS A 66 4.16 1.97 -16.18
N SER A 67 3.17 2.52 -15.47
CA SER A 67 3.26 3.81 -14.81
C SER A 67 4.33 3.84 -13.70
N ARG A 68 4.78 5.03 -13.34
CA ARG A 68 5.58 5.33 -12.15
C ARG A 68 4.84 6.21 -11.12
N LEU A 69 3.56 6.49 -11.34
CA LEU A 69 2.70 7.20 -10.38
C LEU A 69 2.58 6.44 -9.06
N THR A 70 2.09 7.12 -8.01
CA THR A 70 1.81 6.49 -6.71
C THR A 70 0.73 5.41 -6.84
N SER A 71 0.62 4.54 -5.85
CA SER A 71 -0.35 3.43 -5.94
C SER A 71 -1.77 3.98 -5.97
N LEU A 72 -2.10 4.89 -5.06
CA LEU A 72 -3.42 5.50 -4.98
C LEU A 72 -3.79 6.24 -6.26
N GLU A 73 -2.87 7.03 -6.81
CA GLU A 73 -3.12 7.78 -8.04
C GLU A 73 -3.39 6.85 -9.23
N ARG A 74 -2.67 5.73 -9.35
CA ARG A 74 -2.95 4.74 -10.40
C ARG A 74 -4.35 4.15 -10.28
N PHE A 75 -4.78 3.79 -9.06
CA PHE A 75 -6.11 3.23 -8.84
C PHE A 75 -7.22 4.29 -9.05
N ASP A 76 -6.97 5.54 -8.65
CA ASP A 76 -7.89 6.68 -8.85
C ASP A 76 -8.10 7.01 -10.33
N LEU A 77 -7.06 6.88 -11.15
CA LEU A 77 -7.12 7.16 -12.58
C LEU A 77 -7.57 5.96 -13.42
N LEU A 78 -7.43 4.73 -12.93
CA LEU A 78 -7.70 3.52 -13.69
C LEU A 78 -9.12 3.53 -14.27
N ASN A 79 -9.25 3.09 -15.52
CA ASN A 79 -10.54 3.02 -16.19
C ASN A 79 -11.56 2.23 -15.34
N PRO A 80 -12.74 2.80 -15.02
CA PRO A 80 -13.72 2.18 -14.12
C PRO A 80 -14.21 0.80 -14.57
N GLU A 81 -14.19 0.49 -15.87
CA GLU A 81 -14.56 -0.82 -16.38
C GLU A 81 -13.60 -1.91 -15.86
N VAL A 82 -12.30 -1.60 -15.78
CA VAL A 82 -11.29 -2.52 -15.23
C VAL A 82 -11.59 -2.81 -13.76
N ILE A 83 -11.91 -1.77 -12.99
CA ILE A 83 -12.20 -1.89 -11.55
C ILE A 83 -13.43 -2.77 -11.32
N ASN A 84 -14.49 -2.57 -12.09
CA ASN A 84 -15.77 -3.24 -11.89
C ASN A 84 -15.84 -4.66 -12.51
N ASN A 85 -14.93 -5.00 -13.44
CA ASN A 85 -14.94 -6.28 -14.13
C ASN A 85 -13.81 -7.21 -13.67
N ALA A 86 -14.16 -8.32 -13.02
CA ALA A 86 -13.18 -9.29 -12.52
C ALA A 86 -12.27 -9.88 -13.61
N ALA A 87 -12.79 -10.10 -14.82
CA ALA A 87 -12.01 -10.64 -15.93
C ALA A 87 -10.94 -9.64 -16.42
N LEU A 88 -11.21 -8.34 -16.31
CA LEU A 88 -10.25 -7.29 -16.63
C LEU A 88 -9.24 -7.06 -15.49
N ARG A 89 -9.68 -7.14 -14.22
CA ARG A 89 -8.77 -7.02 -13.06
C ARG A 89 -7.63 -8.04 -13.09
N VAL A 90 -7.86 -9.24 -13.66
CA VAL A 90 -6.79 -10.25 -13.84
C VAL A 90 -5.60 -9.69 -14.63
N LYS A 91 -5.83 -8.77 -15.59
CA LYS A 91 -4.78 -8.17 -16.43
C LYS A 91 -3.87 -7.19 -15.68
N ILE A 92 -4.31 -6.64 -14.55
CA ILE A 92 -3.51 -5.77 -13.68
C ILE A 92 -3.11 -6.44 -12.36
N ARG A 93 -3.46 -7.72 -12.17
CA ARG A 93 -3.28 -8.44 -10.89
C ARG A 93 -1.83 -8.45 -10.43
N ASN A 94 -0.90 -8.73 -11.33
CA ASN A 94 0.52 -8.83 -10.97
C ASN A 94 1.09 -7.48 -10.52
N ARG A 95 0.78 -6.39 -11.25
CA ARG A 95 1.20 -5.05 -10.84
C ARG A 95 0.53 -4.65 -9.53
N SER A 96 -0.77 -4.88 -9.39
CA SER A 96 -1.51 -4.59 -8.15
C SER A 96 -0.90 -5.30 -6.94
N ARG A 97 -0.54 -6.59 -7.06
CA ARG A 97 0.19 -7.33 -6.03
C ARG A 97 1.51 -6.67 -5.66
N MET A 98 2.30 -6.24 -6.65
CA MET A 98 3.56 -5.54 -6.39
C MET A 98 3.36 -4.21 -5.65
N LEU A 99 2.33 -3.44 -6.03
CA LEU A 99 1.96 -2.19 -5.38
C LEU A 99 1.50 -2.44 -3.94
N PHE A 100 0.62 -3.42 -3.71
CA PHE A 100 0.19 -3.80 -2.35
C PHE A 100 1.35 -4.25 -1.48
N ARG A 101 2.29 -5.03 -2.02
CA ARG A 101 3.51 -5.40 -1.30
C ARG A 101 4.31 -4.17 -0.86
N ALA A 102 4.52 -3.23 -1.77
CA ALA A 102 5.25 -2.01 -1.47
C ALA A 102 4.51 -1.16 -0.42
N MET A 103 3.19 -1.01 -0.53
CA MET A 103 2.42 -0.25 0.47
C MET A 103 2.40 -0.95 1.84
N VAL A 104 2.29 -2.28 1.90
CA VAL A 104 2.42 -3.03 3.17
C VAL A 104 3.78 -2.79 3.82
N ASP A 105 4.83 -2.67 3.00
CA ASP A 105 6.20 -2.51 3.51
C ASP A 105 6.58 -1.06 3.84
N ASP A 106 6.08 -0.08 3.07
CA ASP A 106 6.57 1.31 3.12
C ASP A 106 5.51 2.37 3.42
N ASN A 107 4.25 2.13 3.05
CA ASN A 107 3.21 3.14 3.14
C ASN A 107 1.85 2.51 3.46
N PHE A 108 1.72 2.07 4.71
CA PHE A 108 0.53 1.37 5.19
C PHE A 108 -0.73 2.27 5.18
N GLU A 109 -0.55 3.59 5.25
CA GLU A 109 -1.66 4.54 5.16
C GLU A 109 -2.23 4.59 3.73
N GLU A 110 -1.38 4.58 2.71
CA GLU A 110 -1.82 4.51 1.31
C GLU A 110 -2.52 3.17 0.99
N LEU A 111 -2.07 2.06 1.59
CA LEU A 111 -2.76 0.77 1.51
C LEU A 111 -4.23 0.89 1.95
N VAL A 112 -4.45 1.52 3.12
CA VAL A 112 -5.80 1.71 3.68
C VAL A 112 -6.63 2.59 2.75
N LEU A 113 -6.09 3.72 2.26
CA LEU A 113 -6.81 4.63 1.36
C LEU A 113 -7.24 3.92 0.06
N VAL A 114 -6.37 3.09 -0.52
CA VAL A 114 -6.72 2.30 -1.71
C VAL A 114 -7.85 1.33 -1.41
N LEU A 115 -7.81 0.62 -0.28
CA LEU A 115 -8.82 -0.38 0.06
C LEU A 115 -10.16 0.21 0.50
N GLU A 116 -10.16 1.39 1.12
CA GLU A 116 -11.38 2.15 1.42
C GLU A 116 -12.15 2.50 0.12
N LYS A 117 -11.42 2.89 -0.93
CA LYS A 117 -12.01 3.23 -2.24
C LYS A 117 -12.29 2.01 -3.12
N TYR A 118 -11.40 1.03 -3.08
CA TYR A 118 -11.35 -0.10 -4.01
C TYR A 118 -11.31 -1.45 -3.26
N PRO A 119 -12.37 -1.79 -2.48
CA PRO A 119 -12.38 -2.97 -1.62
C PRO A 119 -12.32 -4.29 -2.38
N MET A 120 -12.61 -4.31 -3.69
CA MET A 120 -12.52 -5.51 -4.52
C MET A 120 -11.09 -6.07 -4.67
N PHE A 121 -10.06 -5.33 -4.24
CA PHE A 121 -8.66 -5.78 -4.23
C PHE A 121 -8.19 -6.27 -2.86
N LEU A 122 -9.10 -6.38 -1.88
CA LEU A 122 -8.76 -6.83 -0.53
C LEU A 122 -8.10 -8.22 -0.50
N ASP A 123 -8.45 -9.12 -1.42
CA ASP A 123 -7.83 -10.44 -1.56
C ASP A 123 -6.31 -10.34 -1.86
N LEU A 124 -5.93 -9.37 -2.68
CA LEU A 124 -4.54 -9.12 -3.04
C LEU A 124 -3.77 -8.52 -1.87
N ALA A 125 -4.37 -7.57 -1.17
CA ALA A 125 -3.78 -6.96 0.02
C ALA A 125 -3.60 -7.98 1.14
N TYR A 126 -4.60 -8.82 1.39
CA TYR A 126 -4.53 -9.95 2.32
C TYR A 126 -3.32 -10.83 2.00
N ASP A 127 -3.20 -11.30 0.75
CA ASP A 127 -2.11 -12.19 0.35
C ASP A 127 -0.74 -11.54 0.54
N GLN A 128 -0.60 -10.26 0.19
CA GLN A 128 0.67 -9.55 0.40
C GLN A 128 0.95 -9.27 1.88
N MET A 129 -0.05 -9.10 2.72
CA MET A 129 0.12 -8.98 4.17
C MET A 129 0.74 -10.24 4.78
N ILE A 130 0.28 -11.41 4.35
CA ILE A 130 0.69 -12.68 4.94
C ILE A 130 1.97 -13.26 4.33
N ASN A 131 2.10 -13.15 3.00
CA ASN A 131 3.13 -13.82 2.19
C ASN A 131 4.14 -12.85 1.56
N GLY A 132 3.86 -11.53 1.60
CA GLY A 132 4.76 -10.51 1.08
C GLY A 132 6.08 -10.53 1.84
N ARG A 133 7.18 -10.37 1.09
CA ARG A 133 8.50 -10.18 1.71
C ARG A 133 8.57 -8.77 2.30
N ILE A 134 9.09 -8.71 3.52
CA ILE A 134 9.40 -7.49 4.25
C ILE A 134 10.86 -7.16 3.97
N TRP A 135 11.13 -5.99 3.42
CA TRP A 135 12.49 -5.53 3.11
C TRP A 135 12.91 -4.36 3.99
N ASN A 136 11.94 -3.57 4.45
CA ASN A 136 12.20 -2.32 5.16
C ASN A 136 11.76 -2.40 6.63
N GLU A 137 12.46 -1.67 7.50
CA GLU A 137 12.11 -1.48 8.91
C GLU A 137 11.11 -0.31 9.09
N ASN A 138 10.25 -0.09 8.09
CA ASN A 138 9.19 0.91 8.14
C ASN A 138 7.93 0.30 8.76
N TYR A 139 7.68 0.62 10.03
CA TYR A 139 6.54 0.04 10.74
C TYR A 139 5.22 0.74 10.41
N ALA A 140 4.16 -0.06 10.37
CA ALA A 140 2.81 0.43 10.15
C ALA A 140 2.36 1.32 11.30
N ASN A 141 1.72 2.44 10.95
CA ASN A 141 1.00 3.27 11.90
C ASN A 141 -0.11 2.43 12.59
N PRO A 142 -0.17 2.35 13.93
CA PRO A 142 -1.16 1.56 14.65
C PRO A 142 -2.62 1.90 14.30
N VAL A 143 -2.92 3.17 13.98
CA VAL A 143 -4.26 3.59 13.55
C VAL A 143 -4.57 3.10 12.13
N ALA A 144 -3.60 3.17 11.21
CA ALA A 144 -3.78 2.62 9.86
C ALA A 144 -3.94 1.09 9.90
N ALA A 145 -3.13 0.40 10.70
CA ALA A 145 -3.29 -1.03 10.95
C ALA A 145 -4.67 -1.38 11.52
N SER A 146 -5.19 -0.52 12.42
CA SER A 146 -6.53 -0.69 12.98
C SER A 146 -7.62 -0.56 11.91
N LYS A 147 -7.55 0.45 11.05
CA LYS A 147 -8.48 0.61 9.91
C LYS A 147 -8.40 -0.56 8.93
N PHE A 148 -7.20 -1.06 8.64
CA PHE A 148 -7.05 -2.23 7.79
C PHE A 148 -7.74 -3.47 8.37
N LEU A 149 -7.63 -3.68 9.69
CA LEU A 149 -8.34 -4.77 10.37
C LEU A 149 -9.86 -4.61 10.31
N GLU A 150 -10.36 -3.37 10.41
CA GLU A 150 -11.79 -3.07 10.23
C GLU A 150 -12.27 -3.35 8.80
N LEU A 151 -11.52 -2.90 7.78
CA LEU A 151 -11.80 -3.21 6.36
C LEU A 151 -11.77 -4.72 6.07
N SER A 152 -10.95 -5.45 6.82
CA SER A 152 -10.76 -6.90 6.65
C SER A 152 -11.68 -7.75 7.51
N GLN A 153 -12.63 -7.17 8.25
CA GLN A 153 -13.41 -7.88 9.28
C GLN A 153 -14.12 -9.14 8.76
N THR A 154 -14.56 -9.13 7.49
CA THR A 154 -15.27 -10.26 6.86
C THR A 154 -14.37 -11.44 6.48
N ILE A 155 -13.06 -11.22 6.40
CA ILE A 155 -12.05 -12.24 6.02
C ILE A 155 -10.96 -12.40 7.09
N LEU A 156 -11.14 -11.77 8.25
CA LEU A 156 -10.15 -11.74 9.30
C LEU A 156 -9.94 -13.14 9.89
N ASP A 157 -8.70 -13.60 9.84
CA ASP A 157 -8.26 -14.86 10.41
C ASP A 157 -6.92 -14.69 11.13
N GLU A 158 -6.50 -15.72 11.88
CA GLU A 158 -5.27 -15.70 12.67
C GLU A 158 -4.03 -15.35 11.83
N LYS A 159 -3.97 -15.83 10.58
CA LYS A 159 -2.84 -15.54 9.68
C LYS A 159 -2.76 -14.06 9.36
N LEU A 160 -3.91 -13.42 9.08
CA LEU A 160 -3.95 -11.99 8.81
C LEU A 160 -3.63 -11.18 10.06
N GLU A 161 -4.14 -11.58 11.22
CA GLU A 161 -3.79 -10.93 12.49
C GLU A 161 -2.28 -10.93 12.73
N GLU A 162 -1.63 -12.08 12.56
CA GLU A 162 -0.17 -12.21 12.67
C GLU A 162 0.57 -11.46 11.56
N GLY A 163 0.00 -11.40 10.36
CA GLY A 163 0.49 -10.53 9.27
C GLY A 163 0.55 -9.07 9.69
N VAL A 164 -0.54 -8.54 10.22
CA VAL A 164 -0.62 -7.14 10.68
C VAL A 164 0.33 -6.90 11.87
N LYS A 165 0.34 -7.79 12.87
CA LYS A 165 1.25 -7.66 14.04
C LYS A 165 2.72 -7.61 13.63
N ARG A 166 3.13 -8.39 12.61
CA ARG A 166 4.51 -8.37 12.08
C ARG A 166 4.92 -7.02 11.48
N ARG A 167 3.95 -6.17 11.10
CA ARG A 167 4.19 -4.82 10.57
C ARG A 167 4.24 -3.75 11.65
N LEU A 168 3.89 -4.07 12.89
CA LEU A 168 3.87 -3.11 13.99
C LEU A 168 5.27 -2.93 14.59
N GLN A 169 5.54 -1.73 15.11
CA GLN A 169 6.80 -1.39 15.78
C GLN A 169 7.03 -2.32 16.98
N PRO A 170 8.11 -3.12 16.99
CA PRO A 170 8.49 -3.89 18.17
C PRO A 170 9.07 -2.98 19.25
N LEU A 171 8.85 -3.33 20.51
CA LEU A 171 9.43 -2.62 21.67
C LEU A 171 10.83 -3.14 22.05
N LYS A 172 11.31 -4.18 21.38
CA LYS A 172 12.63 -4.76 21.68
C LYS A 172 13.70 -3.71 21.41
N GLY A 173 14.51 -3.42 22.42
CA GLY A 173 15.59 -2.44 22.34
C GLY A 173 15.19 -1.02 22.75
N PHE A 174 13.90 -0.76 23.03
CA PHE A 174 13.48 0.54 23.53
C PHE A 174 14.08 0.83 24.91
N SER A 175 14.59 2.04 25.07
CA SER A 175 14.87 2.66 26.35
C SER A 175 13.56 2.96 27.12
N GLN A 176 13.69 3.34 28.39
CA GLN A 176 12.52 3.69 29.20
C GLN A 176 11.77 4.90 28.65
N ASP A 177 12.48 5.89 28.11
CA ASP A 177 11.89 7.11 27.58
C ASP A 177 11.18 6.84 26.24
N GLU A 178 11.82 6.11 25.31
CA GLU A 178 11.18 5.70 24.04
C GLU A 178 9.91 4.88 24.26
N ALA A 179 9.96 3.91 25.17
CA ALA A 179 8.78 3.13 25.55
C ALA A 179 7.67 4.01 26.13
N LYS A 180 8.03 5.04 26.90
CA LYS A 180 7.06 5.90 27.58
C LYS A 180 6.39 6.82 26.59
N GLU A 181 7.16 7.41 25.68
CA GLU A 181 6.67 8.22 24.58
C GLU A 181 5.75 7.40 23.67
N TYR A 182 6.15 6.18 23.33
CA TYR A 182 5.35 5.32 22.46
C TYR A 182 4.04 4.86 23.13
N LEU A 183 4.07 4.50 24.42
CA LEU A 183 2.86 4.17 25.19
C LEU A 183 1.93 5.39 25.29
N ALA A 184 2.47 6.60 25.49
CA ALA A 184 1.70 7.83 25.51
C ALA A 184 1.03 8.09 24.13
N LEU A 185 1.76 7.89 23.04
CA LEU A 185 1.23 8.00 21.68
C LEU A 185 0.04 7.04 21.46
N LEU A 186 0.20 5.76 21.82
CA LEU A 186 -0.84 4.75 21.67
C LEU A 186 -2.06 5.04 22.55
N THR A 187 -1.85 5.44 23.80
CA THR A 187 -2.94 5.75 24.74
C THR A 187 -3.72 7.00 24.32
N ASN A 188 -3.07 8.01 23.76
CA ASN A 188 -3.73 9.19 23.22
C ASN A 188 -4.64 8.87 22.02
N GLN A 189 -4.38 7.77 21.33
CA GLN A 189 -5.15 7.33 20.15
C GLN A 189 -5.98 6.07 20.42
N VAL A 190 -6.09 5.64 21.69
CA VAL A 190 -6.65 4.33 22.06
C VAL A 190 -8.06 4.09 21.52
N GLN A 191 -8.87 5.13 21.37
CA GLN A 191 -10.22 5.05 20.80
C GLN A 191 -10.24 4.64 19.33
N ASN A 192 -9.17 4.97 18.61
CA ASN A 192 -9.00 4.66 17.18
C ASN A 192 -8.21 3.36 16.96
N LEU A 193 -7.89 2.63 18.03
CA LEU A 193 -7.16 1.37 17.93
C LEU A 193 -8.11 0.17 17.93
N HIS A 194 -7.90 -0.73 16.98
CA HIS A 194 -8.60 -2.00 16.93
C HIS A 194 -8.19 -2.88 18.12
N LYS A 195 -9.12 -3.71 18.62
CA LYS A 195 -8.91 -4.56 19.80
C LYS A 195 -7.63 -5.41 19.71
N ILE A 196 -7.33 -5.94 18.53
CA ILE A 196 -6.13 -6.77 18.29
C ILE A 196 -4.86 -5.95 18.52
N ILE A 197 -4.81 -4.70 18.05
CA ILE A 197 -3.66 -3.80 18.20
C ILE A 197 -3.48 -3.42 19.67
N LYS A 198 -4.58 -3.14 20.38
CA LYS A 198 -4.58 -2.87 21.82
C LYS A 198 -3.98 -4.03 22.61
N VAL A 199 -4.46 -5.26 22.36
CA VAL A 199 -3.99 -6.47 23.03
C VAL A 199 -2.51 -6.71 22.72
N HIS A 200 -2.12 -6.65 21.44
CA HIS A 200 -0.74 -6.84 21.01
C HIS A 200 0.22 -5.90 21.76
N TYR A 201 -0.08 -4.59 21.79
CA TYR A 201 0.81 -3.65 22.47
C TYR A 201 0.78 -3.80 23.99
N ALA A 202 -0.37 -4.09 24.59
CA ALA A 202 -0.43 -4.31 26.03
C ALA A 202 0.46 -5.49 26.46
N GLU A 203 0.40 -6.61 25.72
CA GLU A 203 1.26 -7.77 25.94
C GLU A 203 2.74 -7.45 25.65
N ALA A 204 3.03 -6.70 24.59
CA ALA A 204 4.39 -6.30 24.26
C ALA A 204 5.02 -5.43 25.35
N PHE A 205 4.27 -4.47 25.91
CA PHE A 205 4.75 -3.62 27.01
C PHE A 205 4.92 -4.42 28.31
N GLU A 206 4.03 -5.36 28.61
CA GLU A 206 4.16 -6.26 29.76
C GLU A 206 5.43 -7.12 29.65
N LEU A 207 5.69 -7.68 28.47
CA LEU A 207 6.91 -8.44 28.20
C LEU A 207 8.15 -7.54 28.32
N TRP A 208 8.13 -6.34 27.75
CA TRP A 208 9.23 -5.38 27.87
C TRP A 208 9.51 -5.01 29.35
N LEU A 209 8.47 -4.80 30.15
CA LEU A 209 8.59 -4.46 31.57
C LEU A 209 9.20 -5.58 32.43
N GLN A 210 9.03 -6.84 32.02
CA GLN A 210 9.67 -7.99 32.67
C GLN A 210 11.20 -8.01 32.44
N HIS A 211 11.66 -7.54 31.29
CA HIS A 211 13.06 -7.59 30.90
C HIS A 211 13.87 -6.35 31.33
N ILE A 212 13.19 -5.24 31.64
CA ILE A 212 13.87 -4.02 32.06
C ILE A 212 14.11 -3.98 33.58
N GLN A 213 15.32 -3.53 33.95
CA GLN A 213 15.67 -3.26 35.34
C GLN A 213 15.04 -1.93 35.76
N MET A 214 14.04 -2.01 36.64
CA MET A 214 13.25 -0.86 37.06
C MET A 214 12.75 -1.08 38.50
N HIS A 215 12.62 0.01 39.25
CA HIS A 215 12.12 -0.04 40.62
C HIS A 215 10.67 -0.56 40.68
N PRO A 216 10.27 -1.38 41.68
CA PRO A 216 8.93 -1.94 41.76
C PRO A 216 7.78 -0.93 41.65
N LEU A 217 7.91 0.23 42.30
CA LEU A 217 6.89 1.29 42.24
C LEU A 217 6.71 1.86 40.83
N GLN A 218 7.81 1.99 40.06
CA GLN A 218 7.72 2.42 38.67
C GLN A 218 7.01 1.36 37.84
N LYS A 219 7.28 0.07 38.05
CA LYS A 219 6.57 -1.03 37.37
C LYS A 219 5.05 -0.99 37.63
N ILE A 220 4.62 -0.65 38.85
CA ILE A 220 3.19 -0.46 39.17
C ILE A 220 2.58 0.69 38.36
N LEU A 221 3.29 1.82 38.27
CA LEU A 221 2.83 2.96 37.48
C LEU A 221 2.69 2.58 35.99
N TRP A 222 3.69 1.89 35.43
CA TRP A 222 3.64 1.37 34.07
C TRP A 222 2.46 0.44 33.84
N GLN A 223 2.21 -0.51 34.74
CA GLN A 223 1.06 -1.41 34.61
C GLN A 223 -0.27 -0.65 34.56
N LYS A 224 -0.40 0.43 35.35
CA LYS A 224 -1.58 1.30 35.28
C LYS A 224 -1.76 1.93 33.91
N HIS A 225 -0.68 2.43 33.29
CA HIS A 225 -0.72 3.01 31.95
C HIS A 225 -0.97 1.97 30.85
N ILE A 226 -0.38 0.78 30.96
CA ILE A 226 -0.63 -0.34 30.03
C ILE A 226 -2.11 -0.75 30.09
N ASN A 227 -2.70 -0.79 31.28
CA ASN A 227 -4.11 -1.12 31.42
C ASN A 227 -5.04 -0.12 30.72
N LEU A 228 -4.64 1.14 30.54
CA LEU A 228 -5.42 2.11 29.76
C LEU A 228 -5.55 1.70 28.29
N LEU A 229 -4.57 0.98 27.71
CA LEU A 229 -4.69 0.43 26.35
C LEU A 229 -5.78 -0.65 26.26
N LYS A 230 -6.03 -1.37 27.37
CA LYS A 230 -7.02 -2.45 27.45
C LYS A 230 -8.44 -1.92 27.65
N GLU A 231 -8.60 -0.66 28.05
CA GLU A 231 -9.92 -0.05 28.26
C GLU A 231 -10.64 0.18 26.92
N ASN A 232 -11.80 -0.46 26.76
CA ASN A 232 -12.80 -0.09 25.76
C ASN A 232 -13.56 1.13 26.29
N ARG A 233 -12.97 2.32 26.21
CA ARG A 233 -13.80 3.52 26.21
C ARG A 233 -14.39 3.71 24.82
#